data_AF-A0AA97ETB2-F1
#
_entry.id   AF-A0AA97ETB2-F1
#
_cell.length_a   1.000
_cell.length_b   1.000
_cell.length_c   1.000
_cell.angle_alpha   90.00
_cell.angle_beta   90.00
_cell.angle_gamma   90.00
#
_symmetry.space_group_name_H-M   'P 1'
#
loop_
_entity.id
_entity.type
_entity.pdbx_description
1 polymer ?
#
loop_
_entity_poly.entity_id
_entity_poly.type
_entity_poly.pdbx_seq_one_letter_code
_entity_poly.pdbx_strand_id
1 'polypeptide(L)'
;MFNLKLEGLINFVLGFLWIYQGLVPKILFTQPEEILIWQRIGFDPNTAQLACYFSGVSEIIFGILWLCLGYKFFHFVNILALILLLILLSILQPSLLVAAFNPVVMNIAMISLSYIYLKYLSA
;
A
#
# COMPACT_ATOMS: atom_id res chain seq x y z
N MET A 1 -23.26 -19.70 2.00
CA MET A 1 -23.62 -18.68 1.00
C MET A 1 -22.81 -17.44 1.33
N PHE A 2 -21.75 -17.18 0.58
CA PHE A 2 -20.80 -16.09 0.82
C PHE A 2 -21.52 -14.75 0.88
N ASN A 3 -21.26 -13.93 1.92
CA ASN A 3 -21.87 -12.60 2.00
C ASN A 3 -21.10 -11.64 1.08
N LEU A 4 -21.49 -11.64 -0.20
CA LEU A 4 -20.90 -10.82 -1.27
C LEU A 4 -20.75 -9.33 -0.90
N LYS A 5 -21.53 -8.83 0.08
CA LYS A 5 -21.43 -7.46 0.58
C LYS A 5 -20.16 -7.20 1.40
N LEU A 6 -19.73 -8.15 2.23
CA LEU A 6 -18.54 -7.95 3.09
C LEU A 6 -17.25 -8.08 2.27
N GLU A 7 -17.17 -9.11 1.42
CA GLU A 7 -16.05 -9.33 0.49
C GLU A 7 -15.87 -8.12 -0.44
N GLY A 8 -16.96 -7.66 -1.06
CA GLY A 8 -16.96 -6.47 -1.90
C GLY A 8 -16.55 -5.21 -1.14
N LEU A 9 -16.98 -5.04 0.12
CA LEU A 9 -16.59 -3.89 0.93
C LEU A 9 -15.10 -3.91 1.29
N ILE A 10 -14.58 -5.05 1.76
CA ILE A 10 -13.15 -5.21 2.05
C ILE A 10 -12.34 -4.87 0.79
N ASN A 11 -12.80 -5.39 -0.35
CA ASN A 11 -12.08 -5.16 -1.58
C ASN A 11 -12.12 -3.70 -2.02
N PHE A 12 -13.29 -3.08 -1.96
CA PHE A 12 -13.43 -1.66 -2.24
C PHE A 12 -12.51 -0.80 -1.37
N VAL A 13 -12.49 -1.05 -0.06
CA VAL A 13 -11.66 -0.29 0.89
C VAL A 13 -10.18 -0.48 0.60
N LEU A 14 -9.71 -1.71 0.36
CA LEU A 14 -8.31 -1.97 0.03
C LEU A 14 -7.90 -1.31 -1.29
N GLY A 15 -8.73 -1.43 -2.33
CA GLY A 15 -8.49 -0.77 -3.61
C GLY A 15 -8.41 0.75 -3.47
N PHE A 16 -9.34 1.35 -2.75
CA PHE A 16 -9.34 2.78 -2.47
C PHE A 16 -8.09 3.23 -1.72
N LEU A 17 -7.67 2.50 -0.68
CA LEU A 17 -6.49 2.86 0.12
C LEU A 17 -5.20 2.81 -0.70
N TRP A 18 -5.01 1.79 -1.55
CA TRP A 18 -3.87 1.73 -2.46
C TRP A 18 -3.88 2.86 -3.50
N ILE A 19 -5.04 3.16 -4.08
CA ILE A 19 -5.18 4.30 -5.00
C ILE A 19 -4.83 5.60 -4.27
N TYR A 20 -5.30 5.80 -3.05
CA TYR A 20 -5.02 7.00 -2.29
C TYR A 20 -3.53 7.15 -1.97
N GLN A 21 -2.88 6.08 -1.51
CA GLN A 21 -1.44 6.07 -1.23
C GLN A 21 -0.59 6.36 -2.47
N GLY A 22 -1.01 5.86 -3.64
CA GLY A 22 -0.29 6.12 -4.89
C GLY A 22 -0.58 7.50 -5.48
N LEU A 23 -1.81 7.97 -5.36
CA LEU A 23 -2.23 9.20 -6.01
C LEU A 23 -1.87 10.44 -5.19
N VAL A 24 -2.21 10.46 -3.90
CA VAL A 24 -2.15 11.69 -3.11
C VAL A 24 -0.72 12.03 -2.69
N PRO A 25 0.00 11.21 -1.90
CA PRO A 25 1.31 11.59 -1.40
C PRO A 25 2.44 11.39 -2.41
N LYS A 26 2.23 10.64 -3.51
CA LYS A 26 3.28 10.39 -4.52
C LYS A 26 3.10 11.20 -5.80
N ILE A 27 1.87 11.41 -6.30
CA ILE A 27 1.63 12.08 -7.59
C ILE A 27 1.11 13.52 -7.43
N LEU A 28 -0.01 13.72 -6.72
CA LEU A 28 -0.66 15.04 -6.63
C LEU A 28 0.06 15.99 -5.68
N PHE A 29 0.45 15.48 -4.51
CA PHE A 29 1.13 16.22 -3.46
C PHE A 29 2.36 15.43 -3.04
N THR A 30 3.31 15.30 -3.96
CA THR A 30 4.54 14.53 -3.77
C THR A 30 5.26 14.99 -2.52
N GLN A 31 5.28 14.11 -1.52
CA GLN A 31 5.89 14.38 -0.23
C GLN A 31 7.41 14.26 -0.33
N PRO A 32 8.20 15.19 0.25
CA PRO A 32 9.66 15.10 0.26
C PRO A 32 10.17 13.78 0.85
N GLU A 33 9.44 13.23 1.82
CA GLU A 33 9.74 11.96 2.46
C GLU A 33 9.72 10.79 1.47
N GLU A 34 8.81 10.80 0.48
CA GLU A 34 8.73 9.76 -0.55
C GLU A 34 9.94 9.82 -1.49
N ILE A 35 10.42 11.02 -1.84
CA ILE A 35 11.61 11.20 -2.67
C ILE A 35 12.87 10.77 -1.90
N LEU A 36 12.93 11.09 -0.60
CA LEU A 36 14.07 10.78 0.26
C LEU A 36 14.32 9.27 0.36
N ILE A 37 13.28 8.44 0.33
CA ILE A 37 13.41 6.98 0.29
C ILE A 37 14.25 6.55 -0.91
N TRP A 38 13.95 7.07 -2.10
CA TRP A 38 14.68 6.74 -3.34
C TRP A 38 16.09 7.30 -3.36
N GLN A 39 16.30 8.50 -2.80
CA GLN A 39 17.63 9.08 -2.66
C GLN A 39 18.53 8.25 -1.72
N ARG A 40 17.96 7.64 -0.67
CA ARG A 40 18.70 6.74 0.23
C ARG A 40 19.14 5.44 -0.43
N ILE A 41 18.53 5.07 -1.55
CA ILE A 41 18.95 3.94 -2.39
C ILE A 41 20.06 4.38 -3.39
N GLY A 42 20.36 5.68 -3.46
CA GLY A 42 21.45 6.24 -4.28
C GLY A 42 20.99 6.95 -5.55
N PHE A 43 19.68 7.21 -5.72
CA PHE A 43 19.19 7.96 -6.87
C PHE A 43 19.44 9.46 -6.72
N ASP A 44 19.80 10.11 -7.82
CA ASP A 44 19.84 11.58 -7.87
C ASP A 44 18.42 12.16 -7.74
N PRO A 45 18.26 13.45 -7.40
CA PRO A 45 16.94 14.04 -7.15
C PRO A 45 15.92 13.85 -8.28
N ASN A 46 16.33 13.94 -9.55
CA ASN A 46 15.40 13.84 -10.68
C ASN A 46 14.96 12.39 -10.87
N THR A 47 15.90 11.44 -10.79
CA THR A 47 15.58 10.00 -10.89
C THR A 47 14.76 9.53 -9.70
N ALA A 48 15.03 10.05 -8.49
CA ALA A 48 14.27 9.75 -7.29
C ALA A 48 12.81 10.23 -7.39
N GLN A 49 12.58 11.43 -7.94
CA GLN A 49 11.24 11.93 -8.19
C GLN A 49 10.50 11.07 -9.21
N LEU A 50 11.16 10.68 -10.30
CA LEU A 50 10.57 9.80 -11.30
C LEU A 50 10.24 8.42 -10.72
N ALA A 51 11.13 7.85 -9.90
CA ALA A 51 10.89 6.59 -9.20
C ALA A 51 9.72 6.68 -8.21
N CYS A 52 9.57 7.81 -7.51
CA CYS A 52 8.41 8.10 -6.68
C CYS A 52 7.10 8.07 -7.50
N TYR A 53 7.08 8.69 -8.69
CA TYR A 53 5.91 8.63 -9.58
C TYR A 53 5.63 7.22 -10.09
N PHE A 54 6.65 6.46 -10.49
CA PHE A 54 6.47 5.07 -10.89
C PHE A 54 5.91 4.22 -9.76
N SER A 55 6.38 4.43 -8.53
CA SER A 55 5.81 3.78 -7.34
C SER A 55 4.35 4.15 -7.16
N GLY A 56 3.98 5.44 -7.26
CA GLY A 56 2.59 5.88 -7.13
C GLY A 56 1.66 5.30 -8.19
N VAL A 57 2.11 5.25 -9.46
CA VAL A 57 1.36 4.60 -10.54
C VAL A 57 1.19 3.11 -10.28
N SER A 58 2.23 2.43 -9.77
CA SER A 58 2.17 1.01 -9.44
C SER A 58 1.14 0.72 -8.34
N GLU A 59 1.09 1.57 -7.31
CA GLU A 59 0.09 1.48 -6.23
C GLU A 59 -1.34 1.71 -6.74
N ILE A 60 -1.54 2.69 -7.62
CA ILE A 60 -2.84 2.93 -8.25
C ILE A 60 -3.28 1.74 -9.09
N ILE A 61 -2.40 1.19 -9.93
CA ILE A 61 -2.71 0.01 -10.73
C ILE A 61 -3.07 -1.17 -9.82
N PHE A 62 -2.30 -1.38 -8.75
CA PHE A 62 -2.59 -2.43 -7.78
C PHE A 62 -3.96 -2.25 -7.12
N GLY A 63 -4.31 -1.02 -6.74
CA GLY A 63 -5.63 -0.70 -6.20
C GLY A 63 -6.77 -0.87 -7.21
N ILE A 64 -6.57 -0.54 -8.49
CA ILE A 64 -7.58 -0.77 -9.54
C ILE A 64 -7.78 -2.27 -9.79
N LEU A 65 -6.68 -3.04 -9.89
CA LEU A 65 -6.74 -4.50 -10.02
C LEU A 65 -7.53 -5.13 -8.88
N TRP A 66 -7.41 -4.55 -7.69
CA TRP A 66 -8.17 -4.95 -6.53
C TRP A 66 -9.69 -4.80 -6.70
N LEU A 67 -10.13 -3.67 -7.24
CA LEU A 67 -11.54 -3.39 -7.52
C LEU A 67 -12.12 -4.32 -8.59
N CYS A 68 -11.30 -4.80 -9.51
CA CYS A 68 -11.73 -5.64 -10.63
C CYS A 68 -11.68 -7.14 -10.35
N LEU A 69 -10.67 -7.63 -9.60
CA LEU A 69 -10.34 -9.06 -9.54
C LEU A 69 -10.57 -9.67 -8.15
N GLY A 70 -10.30 -8.94 -7.06
CA GLY A 70 -10.69 -9.32 -5.69
C GLY A 70 -10.43 -10.76 -5.21
N TYR A 71 -9.50 -11.51 -5.82
CA TYR A 71 -9.34 -12.94 -5.55
C TYR A 71 -8.49 -13.20 -4.30
N LYS A 72 -8.67 -14.37 -3.67
CA LYS A 72 -7.91 -14.85 -2.51
C LYS A 72 -6.38 -14.64 -2.65
N PHE A 73 -5.84 -14.88 -3.84
CA PHE A 73 -4.41 -14.68 -4.13
C PHE A 73 -3.93 -13.26 -3.87
N PHE A 74 -4.72 -12.25 -4.27
CA PHE A 74 -4.36 -10.85 -4.10
C PHE A 74 -4.23 -10.48 -2.60
N HIS A 75 -5.01 -11.09 -1.70
CA HIS A 75 -4.86 -10.87 -0.25
C HIS A 75 -3.53 -11.34 0.31
N PHE A 76 -2.98 -12.45 -0.18
CA PHE A 76 -1.63 -12.87 0.21
C PHE A 76 -0.57 -11.91 -0.32
N VAL A 77 -0.70 -11.48 -1.59
CA VAL A 77 0.21 -10.50 -2.19
C VAL A 77 0.15 -9.16 -1.43
N ASN A 78 -1.03 -8.68 -1.06
CA ASN A 78 -1.21 -7.46 -0.29
C ASN A 78 -0.53 -7.54 1.08
N ILE A 79 -0.73 -8.64 1.82
CA ILE A 79 -0.07 -8.84 3.12
C ILE A 79 1.45 -8.81 2.96
N LEU A 80 1.97 -9.55 1.98
CA LEU A 80 3.40 -9.60 1.72
C LEU A 80 3.95 -8.21 1.31
N ALA A 81 3.28 -7.50 0.41
CA ALA A 81 3.68 -6.18 -0.05
C ALA A 81 3.75 -5.17 1.11
N LEU A 82 2.73 -5.14 1.98
CA LEU A 82 2.68 -4.23 3.13
C LEU A 82 3.76 -4.54 4.17
N ILE A 83 4.08 -5.82 4.40
CA ILE A 83 5.20 -6.23 5.26
C ILE A 83 6.53 -5.77 4.66
N LEU A 84 6.74 -6.01 3.36
CA LEU A 84 7.96 -5.61 2.66
C LEU A 84 8.14 -4.08 2.67
N LEU A 85 7.06 -3.32 2.50
CA LEU A 85 7.08 -1.85 2.62
C LEU A 85 7.50 -1.40 4.02
N LEU A 86 6.96 -2.04 5.08
CA LEU A 86 7.37 -1.72 6.45
C LEU A 86 8.84 -2.05 6.72
N ILE A 87 9.33 -3.19 6.23
CA ILE A 87 10.74 -3.57 6.35
C ILE A 87 11.61 -2.55 5.60
N LEU A 88 11.25 -2.19 4.37
CA LEU A 88 11.96 -1.19 3.58
C LEU A 88 12.06 0.15 4.33
N LEU A 89 10.94 0.64 4.86
CA LEU A 89 10.92 1.88 5.64
C LEU A 89 11.70 1.78 6.95
N SER A 90 11.70 0.61 7.61
CA SER A 90 12.48 0.39 8.83
C SER A 90 13.98 0.48 8.60
N ILE A 91 14.45 0.15 7.39
CA ILE A 91 15.86 0.22 7.02
C ILE A 91 16.21 1.62 6.50
N LEU A 92 15.40 2.14 5.59
CA LEU A 92 15.72 3.38 4.88
C LEU A 92 15.34 4.63 5.69
N GLN A 93 14.15 4.67 6.29
CA GLN A 93 13.67 5.86 6.99
C GLN A 93 12.90 5.53 8.29
N PRO A 94 13.60 5.02 9.32
CA PRO A 94 12.97 4.55 10.56
C PRO A 94 12.14 5.62 11.29
N SER A 95 12.50 6.90 11.14
CA SER A 95 11.77 8.01 11.75
C SER A 95 10.32 8.11 11.30
N LEU A 96 9.98 7.64 10.08
CA LEU A 96 8.59 7.61 9.60
C LEU A 96 7.73 6.62 10.38
N LEU A 97 8.32 5.57 10.96
CA LEU A 97 7.57 4.54 11.69
C LEU A 97 6.99 5.07 13.01
N VAL A 98 7.59 6.12 13.58
CA VAL A 98 7.21 6.69 14.88
C VAL A 98 6.56 8.08 14.75
N ALA A 99 6.32 8.54 13.52
CA ALA A 99 5.59 9.78 13.27
C ALA A 99 4.15 9.70 13.79
N ALA A 100 3.54 10.84 14.11
CA ALA A 100 2.14 10.89 14.58
C ALA A 100 1.18 10.28 13.56
N PHE A 101 1.45 10.51 12.27
CA PHE A 101 0.80 9.83 11.16
C PHE A 101 1.86 8.96 10.46
N ASN A 102 1.85 7.67 10.78
CA ASN A 102 2.87 6.73 10.30
C ASN A 102 2.26 5.60 9.46
N PRO A 103 3.07 4.98 8.57
CA PRO A 103 2.63 3.88 7.72
C PRO A 103 2.40 2.57 8.49
N VAL A 104 2.89 2.44 9.74
CA VAL A 104 2.67 1.24 10.56
C VAL A 104 1.19 1.03 10.83
N VAL A 105 0.51 2.08 11.29
CA VAL A 105 -0.93 2.02 11.60
C VAL A 105 -1.74 1.65 10.35
N MET A 106 -1.46 2.32 9.22
CA MET A 106 -2.17 2.07 7.96
C MET A 106 -1.93 0.64 7.44
N ASN A 107 -0.67 0.19 7.38
CA ASN A 107 -0.33 -1.12 6.85
C ASN A 107 -0.91 -2.26 7.71
N ILE A 108 -0.89 -2.12 9.04
CA ILE A 108 -1.52 -3.10 9.94
C ILE A 108 -3.04 -3.16 9.71
N ALA A 109 -3.71 -2.03 9.52
CA ALA A 109 -5.13 -1.99 9.23
C ALA A 109 -5.47 -2.71 7.91
N MET A 110 -4.71 -2.44 6.84
CA MET A 110 -4.90 -3.08 5.53
C MET A 110 -4.56 -4.58 5.55
N ILE A 111 -3.52 -5.00 6.28
CA ILE A 111 -3.20 -6.41 6.53
C ILE A 111 -4.37 -7.09 7.26
N SER A 112 -4.93 -6.42 8.28
CA SER A 112 -6.04 -6.96 9.06
C SER A 112 -7.29 -7.18 8.20
N LEU A 113 -7.62 -6.25 7.29
CA LEU A 113 -8.71 -6.44 6.32
C LEU A 113 -8.49 -7.67 5.44
N SER A 114 -7.27 -7.88 4.96
CA SER A 114 -6.93 -9.06 4.17
C SER A 114 -6.98 -10.35 4.98
N TYR A 115 -6.52 -10.32 6.22
CA TYR A 115 -6.62 -11.47 7.12
C TYR A 115 -8.08 -11.84 7.43
N ILE A 116 -8.93 -10.84 7.69
CA ILE A 116 -10.38 -11.04 7.93
C ILE A 116 -11.02 -11.69 6.70
N TYR A 117 -10.74 -11.19 5.50
CA TYR A 117 -11.23 -11.80 4.26
C TYR A 117 -10.81 -13.26 4.13
N LEU A 118 -9.52 -13.55 4.32
CA LEU A 118 -8.98 -14.90 4.19
C LEU A 118 -9.60 -15.87 5.22
N LYS A 119 -9.81 -15.40 6.46
CA LYS A 119 -10.47 -16.17 7.52
C LYS A 119 -11.94 -16.43 7.20
N TYR A 120 -12.63 -15.42 6.67
CA TYR A 120 -14.03 -15.52 6.28
C TYR A 120 -14.25 -16.53 5.13
N LEU A 121 -13.31 -16.60 4.19
CA LEU A 121 -13.35 -17.57 3.09
C LEU A 121 -13.06 -19.02 3.54
N SER A 122 -12.36 -19.20 4.66
CA SER A 122 -11.98 -20.52 5.20
C SER A 122 -12.98 -21.13 6.20
N ALA A 123 -14.01 -20.37 6.58
CA ALA A 123 -15.05 -20.76 7.53
C ALA A 123 -16.31 -21.23 6.78
#